data_AF-A0A946RFW4-F1
#
_entry.id   AF-A0A946RFW4-F1
#
_cell.length_a   1.000
_cell.length_b   1.000
_cell.length_c   1.000
_cell.angle_alpha   90.00
_cell.angle_beta   90.00
_cell.angle_gamma   90.00
#
_symmetry.space_group_name_H-M   'P 1'
#
loop_
_entity.id
_entity.type
_entity.pdbx_description
1 polymer ?
#
loop_
_entity_poly.entity_id
_entity_poly.type
_entity_poly.pdbx_seq_one_letter_code
_entity_poly.pdbx_strand_id
1 'polypeptide(L)'
;MPASAYYLRVKGSYSFNNILIEYKQHGSQFKSFGNPYLTNNIREFTLNDRLSLLGRRLMIVAGYKYRDNNLSETVAHPVATKTISINTTLVPGPGAPSIIMNLQTIGRTNGIDSAEFDQYGNFLSDNRENSKALNIMASVNLPGNFGNLATTTSINVNSISYTDNLSAERKGDFLFQKAETQSVSLTFSTRFQIPLKTSVSYNRTQLFIPYMNENNVPYKDESTWTSMGMTAQYSFLKNAVRFRGGLDFMTNGETDESETNLYGGKIGGDWDIMKKMTLTFNSSIRMNNIKIYKTDEIDNDNNGLIDESRENWMVSSSGFNLSLGYRF
;
A
#
# COMPACT_ATOMS: atom_id res chain seq x y z
N MET A 1 31.56 -3.05 19.67
CA MET A 1 32.41 -2.72 18.49
C MET A 1 31.72 -1.65 17.66
N PRO A 2 32.07 -0.37 17.84
CA PRO A 2 31.25 0.73 17.36
C PRO A 2 31.33 0.96 15.83
N ALA A 3 32.46 0.67 15.18
CA ALA A 3 32.65 0.94 13.74
C ALA A 3 32.69 -0.32 12.83
N SER A 4 32.41 -1.51 13.34
CA SER A 4 32.50 -2.75 12.57
C SER A 4 31.27 -2.99 11.67
N ALA A 5 31.48 -3.56 10.49
CA ALA A 5 30.42 -4.10 9.64
C ALA A 5 30.68 -5.58 9.32
N TYR A 6 29.66 -6.41 9.47
CA TYR A 6 29.69 -7.84 9.16
C TYR A 6 28.56 -8.18 8.19
N TYR A 7 28.86 -9.03 7.21
CA TYR A 7 27.88 -9.54 6.28
C TYR A 7 28.22 -10.99 5.93
N LEU A 8 27.29 -11.90 6.21
CA LEU A 8 27.38 -13.30 5.86
C LEU A 8 26.10 -13.70 5.15
N ARG A 9 26.24 -14.35 4.00
CA ARG A 9 25.11 -14.82 3.20
C ARG A 9 25.38 -16.22 2.69
N VAL A 10 24.49 -17.14 3.02
CA VAL A 10 24.52 -18.53 2.55
C VAL A 10 23.26 -18.78 1.73
N LYS A 11 23.43 -19.35 0.54
CA LYS A 11 22.33 -19.75 -0.35
C LYS A 11 22.49 -21.21 -0.71
N GLY A 12 21.46 -22.01 -0.49
CA GLY A 12 21.37 -23.39 -0.94
C GLY A 12 20.20 -23.53 -1.91
N SER A 13 20.46 -24.07 -3.10
CA SER A 13 19.43 -24.40 -4.08
C SER A 13 19.37 -25.90 -4.28
N TYR A 14 18.23 -26.47 -3.95
CA TYR A 14 17.94 -27.89 -4.07
C TYR A 14 16.77 -28.10 -5.05
N SER A 15 16.45 -29.34 -5.37
CA SER A 15 15.46 -29.67 -6.41
C SER A 15 14.10 -29.00 -6.17
N PHE A 16 13.63 -28.95 -4.93
CA PHE A 16 12.32 -28.40 -4.56
C PHE A 16 12.38 -27.23 -3.58
N ASN A 17 13.50 -27.01 -2.91
CA ASN A 17 13.65 -26.00 -1.87
C ASN A 17 14.83 -25.05 -2.15
N ASN A 18 14.69 -23.80 -1.73
CA ASN A 18 15.74 -22.79 -1.82
C ASN A 18 15.87 -22.09 -0.48
N ILE A 19 16.99 -22.32 0.20
CA ILE A 19 17.27 -21.78 1.53
C ILE A 19 18.19 -20.57 1.38
N LEU A 20 17.86 -19.48 2.06
CA LEU A 20 18.67 -18.29 2.21
C LEU A 20 18.84 -18.00 3.71
N ILE A 21 20.09 -17.95 4.15
CA ILE A 21 20.46 -17.48 5.49
C ILE A 21 21.32 -16.24 5.30
N GLU A 22 20.96 -15.16 5.98
CA GLU A 22 21.70 -13.91 5.94
C GLU A 22 21.88 -13.36 7.34
N TYR A 23 23.09 -12.96 7.67
CA TYR A 23 23.43 -12.21 8.87
C TYR A 23 24.12 -10.92 8.45
N LYS A 24 23.64 -9.80 8.98
CA LYS A 24 24.17 -8.47 8.70
C LYS A 24 24.25 -7.68 9.99
N GLN A 25 25.37 -6.98 10.19
CA GLN A 25 25.54 -6.10 11.34
C GLN A 25 26.31 -4.86 10.93
N HIS A 26 25.82 -3.67 11.26
CA HIS A 26 26.56 -2.42 11.17
C HIS A 26 26.60 -1.77 12.55
N GLY A 27 27.80 -1.44 13.03
CA GLY A 27 27.99 -0.70 14.27
C GLY A 27 27.44 0.73 14.20
N SER A 28 27.31 1.41 15.34
CA SER A 28 26.76 2.76 15.44
C SER A 28 27.62 3.86 14.80
N GLN A 29 28.94 3.66 14.76
CA GLN A 29 29.93 4.57 14.17
C GLN A 29 30.41 4.12 12.79
N PHE A 30 29.79 3.09 12.20
CA PHE A 30 30.13 2.66 10.85
C PHE A 30 29.82 3.78 9.85
N LYS A 31 30.72 4.05 8.90
CA LYS A 31 30.48 5.01 7.81
C LYS A 31 30.81 4.34 6.50
N SER A 32 29.84 4.35 5.57
CA SER A 32 30.06 3.87 4.21
C SER A 32 30.64 5.00 3.36
N PHE A 33 31.71 4.70 2.61
CA PHE A 33 32.35 5.66 1.70
C PHE A 33 31.45 6.06 0.52
N GLY A 34 30.47 5.23 0.14
CA GLY A 34 29.64 5.44 -1.05
C GLY A 34 28.14 5.58 -0.78
N ASN A 35 27.70 5.47 0.48
CA ASN A 35 26.29 5.65 0.83
C ASN A 35 26.13 6.30 2.23
N PRO A 36 25.94 7.63 2.31
CA PRO A 36 25.77 8.33 3.58
C PRO A 36 24.45 7.99 4.28
N TYR A 37 23.46 7.41 3.58
CA TYR A 37 22.15 7.05 4.12
C TYR A 37 22.07 5.61 4.63
N LEU A 38 23.21 4.93 4.76
CA LEU A 38 23.23 3.58 5.28
C LEU A 38 22.83 3.58 6.75
N THR A 39 21.82 2.80 7.10
CA THR A 39 21.40 2.64 8.49
C THR A 39 22.50 1.96 9.30
N ASN A 40 22.93 2.65 10.34
CA ASN A 40 23.91 2.20 11.33
C ASN A 40 23.22 1.66 12.57
N ASN A 41 24.01 1.09 13.48
CA ASN A 41 23.53 0.50 14.73
C ASN A 41 22.39 -0.49 14.48
N ILE A 42 22.64 -1.46 13.60
CA ILE A 42 21.63 -2.44 13.20
C ILE A 42 22.27 -3.82 13.16
N ARG A 43 21.58 -4.79 13.74
CA ARG A 43 21.86 -6.22 13.56
C ARG A 43 20.63 -6.89 12.99
N GLU A 44 20.83 -7.70 11.97
CA GLU A 44 19.76 -8.37 11.25
C GLU A 44 20.15 -9.82 10.96
N PHE A 45 19.22 -10.72 11.24
CA PHE A 45 19.29 -12.12 10.86
C PHE A 45 18.05 -12.47 10.06
N THR A 46 18.24 -13.08 8.89
CA THR A 46 17.16 -13.51 8.00
C THR A 46 17.35 -14.97 7.63
N LEU A 47 16.29 -15.76 7.77
CA LEU A 47 16.18 -17.13 7.30
C LEU A 47 14.95 -17.21 6.40
N ASN A 48 15.13 -17.56 5.14
CA ASN A 48 14.03 -17.81 4.21
C ASN A 48 14.20 -19.19 3.59
N ASP A 49 13.11 -19.93 3.48
CA ASP A 49 13.05 -21.16 2.69
C ASP A 49 11.87 -21.09 1.72
N ARG A 50 12.14 -21.33 0.43
CA ARG A 50 11.12 -21.43 -0.61
C ARG A 50 10.97 -22.87 -1.05
N LEU A 51 9.85 -23.48 -0.71
CA LEU A 51 9.40 -24.78 -1.16
C LEU A 51 8.57 -24.67 -2.45
N SER A 52 8.83 -25.53 -3.43
CA SER A 52 8.10 -25.64 -4.69
C SER A 52 7.46 -27.02 -4.81
N LEU A 53 6.14 -27.06 -4.92
CA LEU A 53 5.30 -28.26 -5.01
C LEU A 53 4.51 -28.25 -6.33
N LEU A 54 3.82 -29.36 -6.64
CA LEU A 54 2.96 -29.51 -7.82
C LEU A 54 3.67 -29.14 -9.14
N GLY A 55 4.91 -29.58 -9.33
CA GLY A 55 5.69 -29.21 -10.53
C GLY A 55 6.02 -27.72 -10.60
N ARG A 56 6.25 -27.08 -9.44
CA ARG A 56 6.51 -25.62 -9.28
C ARG A 56 5.29 -24.73 -9.54
N ARG A 57 4.08 -25.30 -9.49
CA ARG A 57 2.81 -24.56 -9.59
C ARG A 57 2.34 -24.04 -8.24
N LEU A 58 2.75 -24.68 -7.14
CA LEU A 58 2.53 -24.19 -5.78
C LEU A 58 3.89 -23.83 -5.18
N MET A 59 4.04 -22.58 -4.76
CA MET A 59 5.24 -22.09 -4.09
C MET A 59 4.86 -21.61 -2.70
N ILE A 60 5.61 -22.03 -1.69
CA ILE A 60 5.46 -21.59 -0.31
C ILE A 60 6.81 -21.05 0.15
N VAL A 61 6.85 -19.82 0.63
CA VAL A 61 8.04 -19.18 1.20
C VAL A 61 7.77 -18.92 2.67
N ALA A 62 8.47 -19.63 3.54
CA ALA A 62 8.52 -19.32 4.96
C ALA A 62 9.75 -18.44 5.22
N GLY A 63 9.56 -17.36 5.96
CA GLY A 63 10.60 -16.39 6.29
C GLY A 63 10.57 -16.02 7.75
N TYR A 64 11.73 -15.96 8.36
CA TYR A 64 11.97 -15.42 9.68
C TYR A 64 13.01 -14.31 9.57
N LYS A 65 12.72 -13.17 10.15
CA LYS A 65 13.63 -12.03 10.20
C LYS A 65 13.66 -11.46 11.61
N TYR A 66 14.85 -11.39 12.18
CA TYR A 66 15.13 -10.68 13.43
C TYR A 66 15.94 -9.44 13.12
N ARG A 67 15.59 -8.32 13.75
CA ARG A 67 16.33 -7.06 13.62
C ARG A 67 16.34 -6.32 14.96
N ASP A 68 17.50 -5.85 15.39
CA ASP A 68 17.61 -4.97 16.55
C ASP A 68 18.55 -3.79 16.26
N ASN A 69 18.50 -2.79 17.13
CA ASN A 69 19.42 -1.65 17.14
C ASN A 69 20.14 -1.51 18.49
N ASN A 70 20.43 -2.64 19.15
CA ASN A 70 21.04 -2.66 20.48
C ASN A 70 22.56 -2.92 20.42
N LEU A 71 23.29 -2.24 19.52
CA LEU A 71 24.75 -2.37 19.40
C LEU A 71 25.50 -1.18 20.02
N SER A 72 24.79 -0.14 20.44
CA SER A 72 25.33 1.07 21.07
C SER A 72 24.63 1.32 22.39
N GLU A 73 25.40 1.53 23.45
CA GLU A 73 24.90 1.82 24.81
C GLU A 73 24.23 3.20 24.90
N THR A 74 24.43 4.06 23.90
CA THR A 74 23.85 5.41 23.84
C THR A 74 22.38 5.41 23.39
N VAL A 75 21.82 4.27 22.95
CA VAL A 75 20.40 4.20 22.56
C VAL A 75 19.57 3.94 23.80
N ALA A 76 18.82 4.95 24.25
CA ALA A 76 18.02 4.89 25.47
C ALA A 76 16.94 3.79 25.44
N HIS A 77 16.27 3.60 24.29
CA HIS A 77 15.21 2.62 24.14
C HIS A 77 15.41 1.77 22.87
N PRO A 78 16.31 0.77 22.89
CA PRO A 78 16.57 -0.08 21.73
C PRO A 78 15.34 -0.94 21.42
N VAL A 79 15.01 -1.14 20.16
CA VAL A 79 13.85 -1.92 19.72
C VAL A 79 14.32 -3.14 18.93
N ALA A 80 13.89 -4.31 19.38
CA ALA A 80 13.96 -5.57 18.65
C ALA A 80 12.66 -5.80 17.88
N THR A 81 12.80 -6.19 16.62
CA THR A 81 11.71 -6.56 15.71
C THR A 81 11.88 -8.02 15.31
N LYS A 82 10.83 -8.83 15.49
CA LYS A 82 10.73 -10.22 15.03
C LYS A 82 9.63 -10.30 13.99
N THR A 83 9.97 -10.74 12.79
CA THR A 83 9.05 -10.88 11.69
C THR A 83 8.99 -12.32 11.24
N ILE A 84 7.79 -12.89 11.21
CA ILE A 84 7.52 -14.19 10.59
C ILE A 84 6.64 -13.92 9.38
N SER A 85 7.00 -14.46 8.22
CA SER A 85 6.24 -14.31 6.99
C SER A 85 6.03 -15.65 6.31
N ILE A 86 4.82 -15.87 5.79
CA ILE A 86 4.47 -17.00 4.95
C ILE A 86 3.90 -16.43 3.66
N ASN A 87 4.51 -16.77 2.52
CA ASN A 87 4.01 -16.41 1.21
C ASN A 87 3.62 -17.69 0.47
N THR A 88 2.39 -17.77 0.00
CA THR A 88 1.90 -18.87 -0.82
C THR A 88 1.52 -18.34 -2.19
N THR A 89 1.90 -19.04 -3.24
CA THR A 89 1.56 -18.69 -4.62
C THR A 89 1.17 -19.95 -5.36
N LEU A 90 -0.06 -20.00 -5.87
CA LEU A 90 -0.60 -21.08 -6.68
C LEU A 90 -0.85 -20.56 -8.10
N VAL A 91 -0.18 -21.16 -9.08
CA VAL A 91 -0.31 -20.88 -10.50
C VAL A 91 -0.47 -22.22 -11.23
N PRO A 92 -1.70 -22.76 -11.34
CA PRO A 92 -1.93 -24.10 -11.87
C PRO A 92 -1.60 -24.25 -13.36
N GLY A 93 -1.70 -23.15 -14.12
CA GLY A 93 -1.42 -23.12 -15.55
C GLY A 93 -2.27 -22.08 -16.30
N PRO A 94 -2.15 -22.01 -17.63
CA PRO A 94 -2.94 -21.09 -18.45
C PRO A 94 -4.44 -21.34 -18.32
N GLY A 95 -5.24 -20.28 -18.18
CA GLY A 95 -6.69 -20.37 -18.08
C GLY A 95 -7.23 -20.84 -16.72
N ALA A 96 -6.37 -21.20 -15.78
CA ALA A 96 -6.75 -21.54 -14.41
C ALA A 96 -6.59 -20.32 -13.47
N PRO A 97 -7.34 -20.26 -12.36
CA PRO A 97 -7.19 -19.19 -11.39
C PRO A 97 -5.84 -19.25 -10.70
N SER A 98 -5.21 -18.09 -10.49
CA SER A 98 -4.02 -17.97 -9.64
C SER A 98 -4.37 -17.33 -8.31
N ILE A 99 -3.69 -17.77 -7.26
CA ILE A 99 -3.91 -17.32 -5.88
C ILE A 99 -2.56 -16.95 -5.29
N ILE A 100 -2.46 -15.76 -4.71
CA ILE A 100 -1.29 -15.30 -3.97
C ILE A 100 -1.77 -14.92 -2.57
N MET A 101 -1.07 -15.39 -1.55
CA MET A 101 -1.34 -15.06 -0.16
C MET A 101 -0.02 -14.73 0.52
N ASN A 102 0.03 -13.60 1.21
CA ASN A 102 1.12 -13.19 2.08
C ASN A 102 0.52 -12.96 3.46
N LEU A 103 1.09 -13.65 4.44
CA LEU A 103 0.81 -13.46 5.85
C LEU A 103 2.12 -13.04 6.49
N GLN A 104 2.10 -11.96 7.24
CA GLN A 104 3.26 -11.48 7.97
C GLN A 104 2.84 -11.02 9.35
N THR A 105 3.51 -11.55 10.39
CA THR A 105 3.39 -11.03 11.74
C THR A 105 4.69 -10.35 12.14
N ILE A 106 4.55 -9.16 12.73
CA ILE A 106 5.68 -8.33 13.16
C ILE A 106 5.52 -8.04 14.64
N GLY A 107 6.29 -8.73 15.48
CA GLY A 107 6.43 -8.39 16.89
C GLY A 107 7.51 -7.32 17.07
N ARG A 108 7.23 -6.31 17.88
CA ARG A 108 8.22 -5.30 18.29
C ARG A 108 8.27 -5.25 19.80
N THR A 109 9.47 -5.20 20.35
CA THR A 109 9.68 -5.02 21.78
C THR A 109 10.97 -4.27 22.07
N ASN A 110 11.01 -3.50 23.15
CA ASN A 110 12.23 -2.84 23.63
C ASN A 110 12.81 -3.41 24.93
N GLY A 111 12.18 -4.45 25.50
CA GLY A 111 12.67 -5.10 26.72
C GLY A 111 12.62 -4.22 27.99
N ILE A 112 11.86 -3.13 27.96
CA ILE A 112 11.59 -2.31 29.14
C ILE A 112 10.34 -2.87 29.83
N ASP A 113 10.45 -3.21 31.11
CA ASP A 113 9.39 -3.88 31.86
C ASP A 113 8.55 -2.92 32.71
N SER A 114 9.10 -1.75 33.08
CA SER A 114 8.44 -0.76 33.95
C SER A 114 8.20 0.57 33.25
N ALA A 115 7.08 1.22 33.57
CA ALA A 115 6.85 2.62 33.23
C ALA A 115 7.77 3.54 34.07
N GLU A 116 7.99 4.75 33.60
CA GLU A 116 8.85 5.74 34.27
C GLU A 116 8.02 6.56 35.27
N PHE A 117 8.50 6.58 36.51
CA PHE A 117 7.95 7.36 37.61
C PHE A 117 9.02 8.29 38.16
N ASP A 118 8.61 9.44 38.70
CA ASP A 118 9.53 10.33 39.41
C ASP A 118 9.92 9.74 40.79
N GLN A 119 10.85 10.41 41.47
CA GLN A 119 11.29 10.03 42.83
C GLN A 119 10.18 10.09 43.90
N TYR A 120 9.02 10.68 43.57
CA TYR A 120 7.85 10.81 44.43
C TYR A 120 6.70 9.85 44.05
N GLY A 121 6.89 9.01 43.01
CA GLY A 121 5.90 8.05 42.54
C GLY A 121 4.88 8.58 41.53
N ASN A 122 5.06 9.80 40.99
CA ASN A 122 4.21 10.33 39.94
C ASN A 122 4.60 9.75 38.57
N PHE A 123 3.61 9.40 37.76
CA PHE A 123 3.81 8.90 36.41
C PHE A 123 4.43 9.97 35.51
N LEU A 124 5.52 9.63 34.81
CA LEU A 124 6.19 10.52 33.86
C LEU A 124 5.91 10.10 32.41
N SER A 125 6.21 8.85 32.06
CA SER A 125 6.05 8.32 30.71
C SER A 125 5.95 6.79 30.71
N ASP A 126 5.33 6.24 29.66
CA ASP A 126 5.40 4.82 29.36
C ASP A 126 6.16 4.61 28.04
N ASN A 127 7.48 4.39 28.17
CA ASN A 127 8.37 4.15 27.05
C ASN A 127 8.42 2.67 26.64
N ARG A 128 7.65 1.78 27.28
CA ARG A 128 7.66 0.35 26.97
C ARG A 128 7.08 0.13 25.58
N GLU A 129 7.71 -0.74 24.78
CA GLU A 129 7.19 -1.18 23.48
C GLU A 129 6.99 -2.69 23.57
N ASN A 130 5.77 -3.14 23.34
CA ASN A 130 5.44 -4.55 23.11
C ASN A 130 4.19 -4.62 22.26
N SER A 131 4.38 -4.65 20.95
CA SER A 131 3.29 -4.62 19.99
C SER A 131 3.42 -5.72 18.96
N LYS A 132 2.28 -6.12 18.40
CA LYS A 132 2.20 -7.08 17.32
C LYS A 132 1.41 -6.49 16.16
N ALA A 133 1.98 -6.53 14.97
CA ALA A 133 1.27 -6.26 13.73
C ALA A 133 0.92 -7.59 13.04
N LEU A 134 -0.24 -7.64 12.41
CA LEU A 134 -0.63 -8.70 11.49
C LEU A 134 -0.94 -8.05 10.13
N ASN A 135 -0.15 -8.42 9.14
CA ASN A 135 -0.32 -8.02 7.75
C ASN A 135 -0.79 -9.22 6.93
N ILE A 136 -1.89 -9.04 6.22
CA ILE A 136 -2.53 -10.05 5.37
C ILE A 136 -2.70 -9.41 4.00
N MET A 137 -2.09 -10.01 2.98
CA MET A 137 -2.35 -9.66 1.59
C MET A 137 -2.76 -10.91 0.82
N ALA A 138 -3.95 -10.92 0.25
CA ALA A 138 -4.44 -12.00 -0.59
C ALA A 138 -4.85 -11.46 -1.96
N SER A 139 -4.55 -12.20 -3.02
CA SER A 139 -4.89 -11.86 -4.38
C SER A 139 -5.37 -13.10 -5.11
N VAL A 140 -6.48 -12.98 -5.83
CA VAL A 140 -7.03 -14.02 -6.70
C VAL A 140 -7.18 -13.43 -8.09
N ASN A 141 -6.64 -14.11 -9.10
CA ASN A 141 -6.79 -13.73 -10.50
C ASN A 141 -7.51 -14.86 -11.24
N LEU A 142 -8.65 -14.54 -11.83
CA LEU A 142 -9.54 -15.45 -12.53
C LEU A 142 -9.54 -15.09 -14.03
N PRO A 143 -8.75 -15.79 -14.87
CA PRO A 143 -8.87 -15.65 -16.32
C PRO A 143 -10.12 -16.38 -16.80
N GLY A 144 -10.89 -15.75 -17.69
CA GLY A 144 -12.05 -16.35 -18.36
C GLY A 144 -11.92 -16.22 -19.88
N ASN A 145 -12.33 -17.26 -20.61
CA ASN A 145 -12.40 -17.22 -22.07
C ASN A 145 -13.74 -17.77 -22.53
N PHE A 146 -14.56 -16.90 -23.12
CA PHE A 146 -15.93 -17.19 -23.53
C PHE A 146 -16.08 -17.11 -25.06
N GLY A 147 -15.06 -17.58 -25.78
CA GLY A 147 -15.02 -17.65 -27.25
C GLY A 147 -14.87 -16.28 -27.92
N ASN A 148 -15.89 -15.42 -27.77
CA ASN A 148 -15.95 -14.09 -28.38
C ASN A 148 -15.42 -12.97 -27.49
N LEU A 149 -15.12 -13.29 -26.23
CA LEU A 149 -14.52 -12.36 -25.28
C LEU A 149 -13.61 -13.12 -24.30
N ALA A 150 -12.53 -12.46 -23.92
CA ALA A 150 -11.64 -12.90 -22.86
C ALA A 150 -11.74 -11.94 -21.68
N THR A 151 -11.93 -12.46 -20.48
CA THR A 151 -12.06 -11.69 -19.25
C THR A 151 -10.93 -11.99 -18.29
N THR A 152 -10.68 -11.06 -17.39
CA THR A 152 -9.76 -11.25 -16.27
C THR A 152 -10.33 -10.53 -15.07
N THR A 153 -10.65 -11.28 -14.02
CA THR A 153 -11.10 -10.73 -12.74
C THR A 153 -9.96 -10.82 -11.74
N SER A 154 -9.55 -9.71 -11.17
CA SER A 154 -8.56 -9.68 -10.09
C SER A 154 -9.21 -9.15 -8.83
N ILE A 155 -9.10 -9.91 -7.73
CA ILE A 155 -9.57 -9.52 -6.40
C ILE A 155 -8.33 -9.43 -5.53
N ASN A 156 -8.08 -8.30 -4.88
CA ASN A 156 -7.02 -8.16 -3.90
C ASN A 156 -7.59 -7.65 -2.58
N VAL A 157 -7.12 -8.23 -1.49
CA VAL A 157 -7.41 -7.83 -0.13
C VAL A 157 -6.08 -7.56 0.55
N ASN A 158 -5.97 -6.43 1.23
CA ASN A 158 -4.83 -6.10 2.08
C ASN A 158 -5.36 -5.60 3.43
N SER A 159 -4.81 -6.09 4.53
CA SER A 159 -5.15 -5.64 5.86
C SER A 159 -3.90 -5.61 6.74
N ILE A 160 -3.72 -4.52 7.47
CA ILE A 160 -2.72 -4.39 8.52
C ILE A 160 -3.44 -3.99 9.80
N SER A 161 -3.40 -4.85 10.80
CA SER A 161 -3.92 -4.58 12.14
C SER A 161 -2.80 -4.58 13.18
N TYR A 162 -3.01 -3.85 14.27
CA TYR A 162 -2.05 -3.76 15.36
C TYR A 162 -2.70 -4.15 16.68
N THR A 163 -1.92 -4.78 17.54
CA THR A 163 -2.30 -5.09 18.91
C THR A 163 -1.21 -4.61 19.83
N ASP A 164 -1.62 -3.90 20.87
CA ASP A 164 -0.79 -3.55 21.99
C ASP A 164 -0.90 -4.63 23.06
N ASN A 165 0.19 -5.33 23.34
CA ASN A 165 0.19 -6.40 24.34
C ASN A 165 0.19 -5.85 25.77
N LEU A 166 0.47 -4.56 25.97
CA LEU A 166 0.51 -3.89 27.27
C LEU A 166 -0.76 -3.09 27.57
N SER A 167 -1.80 -3.20 26.74
CA SER A 167 -3.00 -2.37 26.83
C SER A 167 -3.69 -2.45 28.20
N ALA A 168 -3.62 -3.60 28.88
CA ALA A 168 -4.20 -3.80 30.21
C ALA A 168 -3.36 -3.20 31.35
N GLU A 169 -2.06 -3.00 31.15
CA GLU A 169 -1.13 -2.44 32.14
C GLU A 169 -0.90 -0.93 31.95
N ARG A 170 -1.23 -0.43 30.77
CA ARG A 170 -1.06 0.98 30.41
C ARG A 170 -2.15 1.83 31.05
N LYS A 171 -1.78 3.07 31.36
CA LYS A 171 -2.72 4.07 31.84
C LYS A 171 -3.80 4.32 30.78
N GLY A 172 -5.03 4.59 31.22
CA GLY A 172 -6.18 4.71 30.31
C GLY A 172 -6.10 5.86 29.30
N ASP A 173 -5.22 6.84 29.53
CA ASP A 173 -4.93 7.96 28.63
C ASP A 173 -3.74 7.70 27.68
N PHE A 174 -3.22 6.46 27.64
CA PHE A 174 -2.14 6.10 26.74
C PHE A 174 -2.64 5.96 25.30
N LEU A 175 -2.08 6.76 24.38
CA LEU A 175 -2.39 6.68 22.96
C LEU A 175 -1.46 5.69 22.23
N PHE A 176 -2.01 4.56 21.79
CA PHE A 176 -1.28 3.62 20.94
C PHE A 176 -1.27 4.10 19.46
N GLN A 177 -0.22 4.84 19.10
CA GLN A 177 -0.07 5.53 17.81
C GLN A 177 0.27 4.60 16.62
N LYS A 178 -0.55 3.58 16.35
CA LYS A 178 -0.45 2.74 15.15
C LYS A 178 -1.76 2.72 14.39
N ALA A 179 -1.73 3.28 13.17
CA ALA A 179 -2.89 3.28 12.28
C ALA A 179 -3.05 1.92 11.60
N GLU A 180 -4.29 1.45 11.49
CA GLU A 180 -4.64 0.20 10.82
C GLU A 180 -5.22 0.51 9.45
N THR A 181 -5.04 -0.40 8.49
CA THR A 181 -5.56 -0.20 7.14
C THR A 181 -6.19 -1.48 6.65
N GLN A 182 -7.35 -1.38 6.01
CA GLN A 182 -8.03 -2.47 5.34
C GLN A 182 -8.39 -2.00 3.95
N SER A 183 -8.05 -2.77 2.92
CA SER A 183 -8.37 -2.43 1.54
C SER A 183 -8.82 -3.66 0.78
N VAL A 184 -9.84 -3.46 -0.06
CA VAL A 184 -10.32 -4.43 -1.02
C VAL A 184 -10.34 -3.78 -2.38
N SER A 185 -9.77 -4.44 -3.37
CA SER A 185 -9.82 -4.01 -4.75
C SER A 185 -10.32 -5.14 -5.64
N LEU A 186 -11.22 -4.79 -6.56
CA LEU A 186 -11.74 -5.64 -7.61
C LEU A 186 -11.41 -4.98 -8.94
N THR A 187 -10.84 -5.71 -9.88
CA THR A 187 -10.65 -5.26 -11.25
C THR A 187 -11.20 -6.30 -12.19
N PHE A 188 -12.09 -5.89 -13.08
CA PHE A 188 -12.67 -6.71 -14.11
C PHE A 188 -12.30 -6.13 -15.46
N SER A 189 -11.50 -6.85 -16.24
CA SER A 189 -11.07 -6.43 -17.57
C SER A 189 -11.62 -7.39 -18.62
N THR A 190 -12.12 -6.83 -19.72
CA THR A 190 -12.67 -7.59 -20.85
C THR A 190 -11.97 -7.19 -22.14
N ARG A 191 -11.62 -8.18 -22.95
CA ARG A 191 -11.14 -8.02 -24.32
C ARG A 191 -12.15 -8.67 -25.25
N PHE A 192 -12.70 -7.87 -26.15
CA PHE A 192 -13.65 -8.34 -27.16
C PHE A 192 -12.90 -8.85 -28.41
N GLN A 193 -13.62 -9.55 -29.29
CA GLN A 193 -13.13 -9.87 -30.64
C GLN A 193 -12.97 -8.63 -31.52
N ILE A 194 -13.90 -7.67 -31.40
CA ILE A 194 -13.66 -6.32 -31.91
C ILE A 194 -12.48 -5.71 -31.13
N PRO A 195 -11.71 -4.77 -31.71
CA PRO A 195 -10.50 -4.22 -31.09
C PRO A 195 -10.79 -3.26 -29.90
N LEU A 196 -11.79 -3.60 -29.09
CA LEU A 196 -12.20 -2.95 -27.86
C LEU A 196 -11.66 -3.73 -26.64
N LYS A 197 -11.15 -2.99 -25.67
CA LYS A 197 -10.82 -3.47 -24.33
C LYS A 197 -11.53 -2.58 -23.32
N THR A 198 -12.12 -3.17 -22.30
CA THR A 198 -12.71 -2.41 -21.19
C THR A 198 -12.11 -2.90 -19.88
N SER A 199 -12.07 -2.01 -18.88
CA SER A 199 -11.70 -2.38 -17.52
C SER A 199 -12.49 -1.57 -16.53
N VAL A 200 -13.12 -2.25 -15.58
CA VAL A 200 -13.79 -1.66 -14.43
C VAL A 200 -12.96 -1.99 -13.20
N SER A 201 -12.72 -0.99 -12.35
CA SER A 201 -12.02 -1.15 -11.08
C SER A 201 -12.89 -0.62 -9.95
N TYR A 202 -12.94 -1.34 -8.85
CA TYR A 202 -13.51 -0.92 -7.59
C TYR A 202 -12.41 -1.03 -6.54
N ASN A 203 -12.26 -0.04 -5.68
CA ASN A 203 -11.37 -0.08 -4.54
C ASN A 203 -12.08 0.54 -3.35
N ARG A 204 -12.02 -0.12 -2.20
CA ARG A 204 -12.42 0.44 -0.92
C ARG A 204 -11.26 0.31 0.04
N THR A 205 -10.86 1.41 0.64
CA THR A 205 -9.82 1.47 1.66
C THR A 205 -10.39 2.11 2.92
N GLN A 206 -10.19 1.49 4.06
CA GLN A 206 -10.54 1.98 5.39
C GLN A 206 -9.25 2.17 6.17
N LEU A 207 -9.11 3.33 6.79
CA LEU A 207 -7.99 3.71 7.62
C LEU A 207 -8.51 3.97 9.02
N PHE A 208 -7.96 3.28 10.01
CA PHE A 208 -8.29 3.49 11.42
C PHE A 208 -7.12 4.22 12.07
N ILE A 209 -7.29 5.51 12.36
CA ILE A 209 -6.26 6.38 12.92
C ILE A 209 -6.51 6.52 14.42
N PRO A 210 -5.54 6.21 15.29
CA PRO A 210 -5.69 6.41 16.72
C PRO A 210 -5.64 7.92 17.04
N TYR A 211 -6.65 8.40 17.76
CA TYR A 211 -6.77 9.78 18.24
C TYR A 211 -7.11 9.82 19.73
N MET A 212 -6.89 10.98 20.35
CA MET A 212 -7.33 11.29 21.70
C MET A 212 -8.52 12.23 21.63
N ASN A 213 -9.58 11.92 22.39
CA ASN A 213 -10.72 12.84 22.52
C ASN A 213 -10.43 13.93 23.57
N GLU A 214 -11.38 14.86 23.73
CA GLU A 214 -11.31 15.97 24.69
C GLU A 214 -11.14 15.53 26.15
N ASN A 215 -11.56 14.30 26.48
CA ASN A 215 -11.48 13.72 27.82
C ASN A 215 -10.24 12.83 28.01
N ASN A 216 -9.25 12.90 27.11
CA ASN A 216 -8.06 12.05 27.10
C ASN A 216 -8.36 10.54 27.07
N VAL A 217 -9.44 10.14 26.41
CA VAL A 217 -9.73 8.73 26.14
C VAL A 217 -9.30 8.41 24.70
N PRO A 218 -8.40 7.44 24.51
CA PRO A 218 -8.00 6.98 23.18
C PRO A 218 -9.19 6.37 22.43
N TYR A 219 -9.36 6.75 21.17
CA TYR A 219 -10.31 6.15 20.24
C TYR A 219 -9.68 5.98 18.86
N LYS A 220 -10.37 5.26 17.97
CA LYS A 220 -9.96 5.10 16.58
C LYS A 220 -10.92 5.88 15.71
N ASP A 221 -10.40 6.88 15.01
CA ASP A 221 -11.11 7.58 13.95
C ASP A 221 -11.07 6.74 12.67
N GLU A 222 -12.20 6.61 11.98
CA GLU A 222 -12.32 5.80 10.77
C GLU A 222 -12.45 6.71 9.55
N SER A 223 -11.51 6.60 8.62
CA SER A 223 -11.61 7.25 7.31
C SER A 223 -11.80 6.18 6.24
N THR A 224 -12.98 6.16 5.62
CA THR A 224 -13.28 5.26 4.49
C THR A 224 -13.10 6.02 3.19
N TRP A 225 -12.52 5.38 2.17
CA TRP A 225 -12.46 5.88 0.81
C TRP A 225 -12.86 4.78 -0.16
N THR A 226 -13.89 5.02 -0.95
CA THR A 226 -14.37 4.11 -1.98
C THR A 226 -14.17 4.76 -3.34
N SER A 227 -13.53 4.07 -4.27
CA SER A 227 -13.38 4.51 -5.66
C SER A 227 -13.88 3.47 -6.65
N MET A 228 -14.44 3.96 -7.74
CA MET A 228 -14.85 3.21 -8.91
C MET A 228 -14.23 3.84 -10.15
N GLY A 229 -13.76 3.03 -11.07
CA GLY A 229 -13.17 3.50 -12.31
C GLY A 229 -13.62 2.63 -13.47
N MET A 230 -13.90 3.25 -14.60
CA MET A 230 -14.16 2.57 -15.86
C MET A 230 -13.21 3.10 -16.91
N THR A 231 -12.65 2.21 -17.71
CA THR A 231 -11.81 2.56 -18.85
C THR A 231 -12.21 1.74 -20.06
N ALA A 232 -12.13 2.36 -21.23
CA ALA A 232 -12.35 1.73 -22.51
C ALA A 232 -11.24 2.15 -23.46
N GLN A 233 -10.72 1.19 -24.22
CA GLN A 233 -9.73 1.41 -25.26
C GLN A 233 -10.20 0.75 -26.54
N TYR A 234 -10.28 1.50 -27.63
CA TYR A 234 -10.58 0.98 -28.95
C TYR A 234 -9.39 1.19 -29.89
N SER A 235 -9.03 0.17 -30.67
CA SER A 235 -7.90 0.22 -31.60
C SER A 235 -8.39 0.18 -33.05
N PHE A 236 -7.96 1.14 -33.85
CA PHE A 236 -8.27 1.27 -35.27
C PHE A 236 -7.06 0.92 -36.13
N LEU A 237 -7.26 0.78 -37.45
CA LEU A 237 -6.18 0.68 -38.45
C LEU A 237 -5.13 -0.38 -38.11
N LYS A 238 -5.55 -1.62 -37.81
CA LYS A 238 -4.66 -2.71 -37.39
C LYS A 238 -3.76 -2.33 -36.20
N ASN A 239 -4.31 -1.60 -35.23
CA ASN A 239 -3.65 -1.07 -34.02
C ASN A 239 -2.74 0.15 -34.20
N ALA A 240 -2.69 0.75 -35.40
CA ALA A 240 -1.90 1.96 -35.62
C ALA A 240 -2.46 3.17 -34.85
N VAL A 241 -3.78 3.22 -34.60
CA VAL A 241 -4.40 4.25 -33.76
C VAL A 241 -5.13 3.59 -32.62
N ARG A 242 -4.92 4.06 -31.39
CA ARG A 242 -5.57 3.54 -30.18
C ARG A 242 -6.20 4.72 -29.46
N PHE A 243 -7.52 4.73 -29.31
CA PHE A 243 -8.22 5.71 -28.49
C PHE A 243 -8.51 5.13 -27.12
N ARG A 244 -8.36 5.93 -26.06
CA ARG A 244 -8.62 5.58 -24.67
C ARG A 244 -9.56 6.61 -24.05
N GLY A 245 -10.56 6.13 -23.32
CA GLY A 245 -11.41 6.94 -22.49
C GLY A 245 -11.56 6.30 -21.11
N GLY A 246 -11.86 7.10 -20.10
CA GLY A 246 -12.19 6.58 -18.79
C GLY A 246 -12.85 7.61 -17.89
N LEU A 247 -13.56 7.09 -16.91
CA LEU A 247 -14.20 7.83 -15.85
C LEU A 247 -13.73 7.25 -14.52
N ASP A 248 -13.56 8.09 -13.52
CA ASP A 248 -13.33 7.69 -12.14
C ASP A 248 -14.25 8.45 -11.19
N PHE A 249 -14.64 7.78 -10.12
CA PHE A 249 -15.42 8.31 -9.03
C PHE A 249 -14.75 7.89 -7.73
N MET A 250 -14.67 8.77 -6.76
CA MET A 250 -14.17 8.47 -5.43
C MET A 250 -14.99 9.21 -4.39
N THR A 251 -15.27 8.59 -3.26
CA THR A 251 -16.04 9.18 -2.16
C THR A 251 -15.42 8.78 -0.84
N ASN A 252 -15.50 9.66 0.16
CA ASN A 252 -15.20 9.30 1.54
C ASN A 252 -16.34 8.51 2.22
N GLY A 253 -17.49 8.37 1.56
CA GLY A 253 -18.63 7.58 2.07
C GLY A 253 -19.41 8.25 3.20
N GLU A 254 -19.05 9.47 3.57
CA GLU A 254 -19.77 10.27 4.56
C GLU A 254 -21.05 10.86 3.95
N THR A 255 -22.06 11.08 4.80
CA THR A 255 -23.35 11.66 4.37
C THR A 255 -23.67 13.01 5.02
N ASP A 256 -22.83 13.42 5.98
CA ASP A 256 -22.94 14.69 6.70
C ASP A 256 -22.22 15.82 5.93
N GLU A 257 -21.90 16.93 6.58
CA GLU A 257 -21.20 18.08 5.97
C GLU A 257 -19.78 17.74 5.49
N SER A 258 -19.17 16.66 5.98
CA SER A 258 -17.85 16.18 5.56
C SER A 258 -17.89 15.36 4.26
N GLU A 259 -19.08 15.12 3.69
CA GLU A 259 -19.26 14.41 2.41
C GLU A 259 -18.37 15.02 1.32
N THR A 260 -17.47 14.18 0.79
CA THR A 260 -16.50 14.53 -0.23
C THR A 260 -16.54 13.51 -1.36
N ASN A 261 -16.95 13.97 -2.54
CA ASN A 261 -17.04 13.19 -3.76
C ASN A 261 -16.08 13.74 -4.80
N LEU A 262 -15.37 12.88 -5.53
CA LEU A 262 -14.45 13.27 -6.60
C LEU A 262 -14.87 12.55 -7.87
N TYR A 263 -14.93 13.30 -8.96
CA TYR A 263 -15.30 12.84 -10.28
C TYR A 263 -14.14 13.13 -11.23
N GLY A 264 -13.64 12.10 -11.89
CA GLY A 264 -12.54 12.21 -12.85
C GLY A 264 -12.96 11.73 -14.24
N GLY A 265 -12.43 12.41 -15.25
CA GLY A 265 -12.54 12.04 -16.65
C GLY A 265 -11.16 12.01 -17.26
N LYS A 266 -10.88 10.99 -18.07
CA LYS A 266 -9.63 10.88 -18.82
C LYS A 266 -9.90 10.47 -20.25
N ILE A 267 -9.17 11.09 -21.17
CA ILE A 267 -9.14 10.73 -22.58
C ILE A 267 -7.70 10.63 -23.03
N GLY A 268 -7.44 9.85 -24.06
CA GLY A 268 -6.11 9.77 -24.63
C GLY A 268 -6.11 9.00 -25.93
N GLY A 269 -4.98 9.04 -26.62
CA GLY A 269 -4.77 8.22 -27.78
C GLY A 269 -3.30 8.04 -28.11
N ASP A 270 -3.00 6.92 -28.73
CA ASP A 270 -1.70 6.66 -29.34
C ASP A 270 -1.86 6.53 -30.84
N TRP A 271 -0.96 7.14 -31.60
CA TRP A 271 -0.87 7.00 -33.05
C TRP A 271 0.55 6.60 -33.44
N ASP A 272 0.69 5.40 -33.97
CA ASP A 272 1.91 4.89 -34.57
C ASP A 272 2.04 5.50 -35.98
N ILE A 273 2.62 6.72 -36.06
CA ILE A 273 2.75 7.51 -37.30
C ILE A 273 3.58 6.76 -38.34
N MET A 274 4.68 6.16 -37.89
CA MET A 274 5.56 5.32 -38.72
C MET A 274 6.10 4.17 -37.89
N LYS A 275 6.73 3.18 -38.54
CA LYS A 275 7.42 2.09 -37.84
C LYS A 275 8.42 2.70 -36.85
N LYS A 276 8.27 2.35 -35.57
CA LYS A 276 9.06 2.85 -34.43
C LYS A 276 8.79 4.29 -33.97
N MET A 277 7.84 5.02 -34.55
CA MET A 277 7.49 6.38 -34.13
C MET A 277 6.03 6.45 -33.68
N THR A 278 5.81 6.79 -32.41
CA THR A 278 4.48 6.85 -31.78
C THR A 278 4.24 8.21 -31.16
N LEU A 279 3.13 8.84 -31.51
CA LEU A 279 2.59 10.03 -30.85
C LEU A 279 1.56 9.60 -29.82
N THR A 280 1.69 10.06 -28.58
CA THR A 280 0.75 9.78 -27.49
C THR A 280 0.22 11.08 -26.92
N PHE A 281 -1.11 11.20 -26.90
CA PHE A 281 -1.85 12.26 -26.24
C PHE A 281 -2.61 11.68 -25.04
N ASN A 282 -2.59 12.35 -23.89
CA ASN A 282 -3.47 12.04 -22.76
C ASN A 282 -3.96 13.35 -22.15
N SER A 283 -5.20 13.39 -21.71
CA SER A 283 -5.81 14.51 -20.99
C SER A 283 -6.66 13.95 -19.86
N SER A 284 -6.65 14.63 -18.72
CA SER A 284 -7.46 14.28 -17.57
C SER A 284 -7.96 15.52 -16.86
N ILE A 285 -9.15 15.41 -16.29
CA ILE A 285 -9.74 16.39 -15.40
C ILE A 285 -10.31 15.66 -14.19
N ARG A 286 -10.19 16.27 -13.01
CA ARG A 286 -10.82 15.82 -11.78
C ARG A 286 -11.47 17.01 -11.09
N MET A 287 -12.71 16.79 -10.68
CA MET A 287 -13.56 17.73 -9.97
C MET A 287 -13.89 17.12 -8.62
N ASN A 288 -13.91 17.95 -7.59
CA ASN A 288 -14.34 17.60 -6.25
C ASN A 288 -15.71 18.24 -6.03
N ASN A 289 -16.59 17.53 -5.33
CA ASN A 289 -17.85 18.00 -4.81
C ASN A 289 -17.79 17.81 -3.29
N ILE A 290 -17.65 18.91 -2.56
CA ILE A 290 -17.47 18.92 -1.10
C ILE A 290 -18.66 19.69 -0.50
N LYS A 291 -19.39 19.05 0.42
CA LYS A 291 -20.67 19.59 0.89
C LYS A 291 -20.54 20.80 1.81
N ILE A 292 -19.51 20.85 2.67
CA ILE A 292 -19.26 21.99 3.56
C ILE A 292 -19.07 23.31 2.81
N TYR A 293 -18.56 23.26 1.57
CA TYR A 293 -18.34 24.43 0.72
C TYR A 293 -19.63 25.09 0.26
N LYS A 294 -20.77 24.42 0.41
CA LYS A 294 -22.07 25.03 0.12
C LYS A 294 -22.43 26.14 1.13
N THR A 295 -21.91 26.05 2.35
CA THR A 295 -22.36 26.84 3.50
C THR A 295 -21.25 27.64 4.17
N ASP A 296 -20.05 27.69 3.58
CA ASP A 296 -18.88 28.34 4.17
C ASP A 296 -18.72 29.82 3.79
N GLU A 297 -19.65 30.36 3.00
CA GLU A 297 -19.66 31.76 2.53
C GLU A 297 -18.40 32.16 1.73
N ILE A 298 -17.70 31.18 1.13
CA ILE A 298 -16.50 31.38 0.31
C ILE A 298 -16.81 31.05 -1.15
N ASP A 299 -16.23 31.84 -2.07
CA ASP A 299 -16.20 31.55 -3.52
C ASP A 299 -15.15 30.45 -3.79
N ASN A 300 -15.58 29.20 -3.67
CA ASN A 300 -14.80 27.97 -3.78
C ASN A 300 -14.59 27.51 -5.23
N ASP A 301 -15.46 27.92 -6.15
CA ASP A 301 -15.31 27.66 -7.60
C ASP A 301 -14.54 28.78 -8.33
N ASN A 302 -14.25 29.88 -7.64
CA ASN A 302 -13.48 31.05 -8.07
C ASN A 302 -14.09 31.73 -9.31
N ASN A 303 -15.43 31.77 -9.37
CA ASN A 303 -16.19 32.39 -10.45
C ASN A 303 -16.47 33.89 -10.20
N GLY A 304 -16.12 34.42 -9.02
CA GLY A 304 -16.30 35.80 -8.61
C GLY A 304 -17.65 36.12 -7.95
N LEU A 305 -18.49 35.12 -7.71
CA LEU A 305 -19.80 35.23 -7.06
C LEU A 305 -19.89 34.16 -5.96
N ILE A 306 -20.35 34.54 -4.77
CA ILE A 306 -20.71 33.56 -3.74
C ILE A 306 -22.13 33.11 -4.07
N ASP A 307 -22.25 32.00 -4.82
CA ASP A 307 -23.52 31.37 -5.15
C ASP A 307 -23.57 29.95 -4.58
N GLU A 308 -24.41 29.74 -3.55
CA GLU A 308 -24.55 28.45 -2.84
C GLU A 308 -24.91 27.26 -3.76
N SER A 309 -25.20 27.52 -5.04
CA SER A 309 -25.62 26.51 -6.01
C SER A 309 -24.44 25.80 -6.69
N ARG A 310 -23.24 26.40 -6.67
CA ARG A 310 -22.03 25.85 -7.33
C ARG A 310 -20.78 25.82 -6.46
N GLU A 311 -20.77 26.47 -5.29
CA GLU A 311 -19.58 26.47 -4.40
C GLU A 311 -19.10 25.08 -3.99
N ASN A 312 -19.97 24.08 -3.99
CA ASN A 312 -19.56 22.72 -3.66
C ASN A 312 -18.59 22.11 -4.68
N TRP A 313 -18.46 22.65 -5.90
CA TRP A 313 -17.62 22.10 -6.96
C TRP A 313 -16.29 22.83 -7.11
N MET A 314 -15.18 22.08 -7.05
CA MET A 314 -13.84 22.60 -7.29
C MET A 314 -13.07 21.73 -8.28
N VAL A 315 -12.37 22.31 -9.26
CA VAL A 315 -11.43 21.55 -10.11
C VAL A 315 -10.16 21.26 -9.31
N SER A 316 -9.97 20.00 -8.90
CA SER A 316 -8.79 19.61 -8.12
C SER A 316 -7.55 19.40 -8.97
N SER A 317 -7.72 18.92 -10.20
CA SER A 317 -6.61 18.80 -11.15
C SER A 317 -7.13 18.75 -12.58
N SER A 318 -6.38 19.38 -13.49
CA SER A 318 -6.59 19.23 -14.92
C SER A 318 -5.25 19.32 -15.64
N GLY A 319 -5.12 18.64 -16.77
CA GLY A 319 -3.90 18.69 -17.56
C GLY A 319 -3.94 17.80 -18.79
N PHE A 320 -3.11 18.14 -19.76
CA PHE A 320 -2.85 17.30 -20.92
C PHE A 320 -1.35 17.09 -21.11
N ASN A 321 -1.01 15.98 -21.73
CA ASN A 321 0.35 15.61 -22.08
C ASN A 321 0.36 15.11 -23.53
N LEU A 322 1.27 15.65 -24.33
CA LEU A 322 1.57 15.21 -25.69
C LEU A 322 3.03 14.77 -25.75
N SER A 323 3.28 13.56 -26.21
CA SER A 323 4.63 12.98 -26.27
C SER A 323 4.86 12.28 -27.62
N LEU A 324 6.06 12.43 -28.17
CA LEU A 324 6.51 11.73 -29.36
C LEU A 324 7.66 10.79 -28.99
N GLY A 325 7.47 9.49 -29.16
CA GLY A 325 8.45 8.47 -28.84
C GLY A 325 9.02 7.81 -30.08
N TYR A 326 10.34 7.58 -30.10
CA TYR A 326 11.02 6.79 -31.13
C TYR A 326 11.70 5.55 -30.51
N ARG A 327 11.46 4.36 -31.07
CA ARG A 327 12.03 3.09 -30.59
C ARG A 327 13.20 2.65 -31.48
N PHE A 328 14.42 2.82 -31.00
CA PHE A 328 15.63 2.39 -31.72
C PHE A 328 15.66 0.89 -32.02
#